data_AF-L7UA80-F1
#
_entry.id   AF-L7UA80-F1
#
_cell.length_a   1.000
_cell.length_b   1.000
_cell.length_c   1.000
_cell.angle_alpha   90.00
_cell.angle_beta   90.00
_cell.angle_gamma   90.00
#
_symmetry.space_group_name_H-M   'P 1'
#
loop_
_entity.id
_entity.type
_entity.pdbx_description
1 polymer ?
#
loop_
_entity_poly.entity_id
_entity_poly.type
_entity_poly.pdbx_seq_one_letter_code
_entity_poly.pdbx_strand_id
1 'polypeptide(L)'
;MSRGMLSAQLLSVLQHFMSETAARLVLRGTLESLRVSADTMSVAELPRVIDALEPATRHFVDAARRPDLAAKLRAVMAKASAASAPSLGLREPSPPAAAAATPEARPTTYLVRTEADASHARLSARAMCEALGGRGYECQKVATAVSELARNQISYAGGGTIQLIPVQSPRKLLRVRAEDQGRGIPELDRVLSGTYRSKTGMGLGLLGVKRLADKFEVNTGIAGTQVEFEVWL
;
A
#
# COMPACT_ATOMS: atom_id res chain seq x y z
N MET A 1 -13.28 21.88 -10.60
CA MET A 1 -11.81 21.80 -10.38
C MET A 1 -11.39 20.33 -10.50
N SER A 2 -10.32 20.04 -11.25
CA SER A 2 -9.91 18.67 -11.58
C SER A 2 -9.34 17.93 -10.36
N ARG A 3 -9.55 16.61 -10.30
CA ARG A 3 -9.40 15.72 -9.11
C ARG A 3 -8.00 15.74 -8.46
N GLY A 4 -6.94 16.15 -9.17
CA GLY A 4 -5.57 16.28 -8.62
C GLY A 4 -5.05 17.70 -8.39
N MET A 5 -5.88 18.75 -8.51
CA MET A 5 -5.37 20.13 -8.50
C MET A 5 -4.85 20.60 -7.14
N LEU A 6 -5.47 20.18 -6.03
CA LEU A 6 -5.12 20.68 -4.70
C LEU A 6 -3.80 20.10 -4.17
N SER A 7 -3.57 18.81 -4.39
CA SER A 7 -2.30 18.16 -4.03
C SER A 7 -1.16 18.70 -4.88
N ALA A 8 -1.38 18.95 -6.18
CA ALA A 8 -0.42 19.61 -7.05
C ALA A 8 -0.11 21.06 -6.60
N GLN A 9 -1.12 21.81 -6.13
CA GLN A 9 -0.93 23.16 -5.59
C GLN A 9 -0.13 23.16 -4.29
N LEU A 10 -0.42 22.24 -3.36
CA LEU A 10 0.38 22.08 -2.13
C LEU A 10 1.83 21.68 -2.46
N LEU A 11 2.01 20.74 -3.39
CA LEU A 11 3.34 20.31 -3.83
C LEU A 11 4.14 21.46 -4.44
N SER A 12 3.51 22.27 -5.31
CA SER A 12 4.12 23.45 -5.92
C SER A 12 4.55 24.50 -4.88
N VAL A 13 3.74 24.72 -3.85
CA VAL A 13 4.12 25.62 -2.74
C VAL A 13 5.32 25.07 -1.98
N LEU A 14 5.33 23.78 -1.63
CA LEU A 14 6.44 23.16 -0.90
C LEU A 14 7.75 23.20 -1.71
N GLN A 15 7.70 22.93 -3.02
CA GLN A 15 8.85 22.97 -3.93
C GLN A 15 9.52 24.35 -4.02
N HIS A 16 8.83 25.43 -3.64
CA HIS A 16 9.42 26.77 -3.58
C HIS A 16 10.32 26.99 -2.36
N PHE A 17 10.26 26.10 -1.37
CA PHE A 17 11.00 26.18 -0.11
C PHE A 17 11.94 25.01 0.12
N MET A 18 11.76 23.89 -0.58
CA MET A 18 12.61 22.70 -0.48
C MET A 18 12.71 21.98 -1.83
N SER A 19 13.62 21.02 -1.95
CA SER A 19 13.77 20.22 -3.17
C SER A 19 12.50 19.40 -3.48
N GLU A 20 12.31 19.04 -4.75
CA GLU A 20 11.15 18.25 -5.19
C GLU A 20 11.01 16.94 -4.42
N THR A 21 12.12 16.24 -4.19
CA THR A 21 12.13 14.99 -3.42
C THR A 21 11.68 15.20 -1.98
N ALA A 22 12.14 16.27 -1.32
CA ALA A 22 11.73 16.61 0.04
C ALA A 22 10.24 17.04 0.09
N ALA A 23 9.80 17.83 -0.87
CA ALA A 23 8.41 18.28 -0.97
C ALA A 23 7.44 17.09 -1.18
N ARG A 24 7.79 16.14 -2.07
CA ARG A 24 7.01 14.92 -2.29
C ARG A 24 7.01 14.02 -1.05
N LEU A 25 8.15 13.87 -0.38
CA LEU A 25 8.28 13.06 0.83
C LEU A 25 7.40 13.61 1.96
N VAL A 26 7.48 14.91 2.24
CA VAL A 26 6.71 15.56 3.30
C VAL A 26 5.22 15.53 2.99
N LEU A 27 4.83 15.91 1.77
CA LEU A 27 3.42 15.90 1.38
C LEU A 27 2.83 14.50 1.45
N ARG A 28 3.54 13.50 0.92
CA ARG A 28 3.12 12.11 0.97
C ARG A 28 3.00 11.62 2.41
N GLY A 29 4.00 11.86 3.25
CA GLY A 29 3.98 11.44 4.65
C GLY A 29 2.81 12.07 5.43
N THR A 30 2.54 13.36 5.20
CA THR A 30 1.41 14.03 5.84
C THR A 30 0.07 13.49 5.35
N LEU A 31 -0.12 13.33 4.03
CA LEU A 31 -1.36 12.77 3.48
C LEU A 31 -1.60 11.34 3.95
N GLU A 32 -0.55 10.51 3.99
CA GLU A 32 -0.60 9.14 4.54
C GLU A 32 -1.01 9.14 6.01
N SER A 33 -0.41 10.02 6.84
CA SER A 33 -0.76 10.12 8.27
C SER A 33 -2.22 10.53 8.52
N LEU A 34 -2.79 11.33 7.63
CA LEU A 34 -4.16 11.82 7.73
C LEU A 34 -5.17 10.91 7.01
N ARG A 35 -4.68 9.90 6.30
CA ARG A 35 -5.46 9.02 5.41
C ARG A 35 -6.22 9.80 4.33
N VAL A 36 -5.62 10.88 3.85
CA VAL A 36 -6.17 11.71 2.77
C VAL A 36 -5.49 11.31 1.47
N SER A 37 -6.27 11.01 0.43
CA SER A 37 -5.70 10.67 -0.88
C SER A 37 -5.31 11.94 -1.66
N ALA A 38 -4.13 11.95 -2.26
CA ALA A 38 -3.66 13.05 -3.09
C ALA A 38 -4.56 13.31 -4.31
N ASP A 39 -5.23 12.27 -4.82
CA ASP A 39 -6.06 12.31 -6.04
C ASP A 39 -7.53 12.61 -5.77
N THR A 40 -7.95 12.60 -4.51
CA THR A 40 -9.36 12.86 -4.13
C THR A 40 -9.48 13.85 -2.98
N MET A 41 -8.38 14.53 -2.62
CA MET A 41 -8.36 15.49 -1.52
C MET A 41 -9.39 16.59 -1.76
N SER A 42 -10.28 16.77 -0.80
CA SER A 42 -11.34 17.76 -0.83
C SER A 42 -10.88 19.09 -0.19
N VAL A 43 -11.60 20.17 -0.49
CA VAL A 43 -11.35 21.48 0.13
C VAL A 43 -11.56 21.44 1.65
N ALA A 44 -12.42 20.56 2.14
CA ALA A 44 -12.70 20.38 3.57
C ALA A 44 -11.53 19.74 4.35
N GLU A 45 -10.66 18.99 3.66
CA GLU A 45 -9.51 18.32 4.29
C GLU A 45 -8.25 19.21 4.33
N LEU A 46 -8.21 20.28 3.53
CA LEU A 46 -7.08 21.21 3.43
C LEU A 46 -6.61 21.79 4.77
N PRO A 47 -7.49 22.26 5.69
CA PRO A 47 -7.03 22.83 6.96
C PRO A 47 -6.23 21.80 7.78
N ARG A 48 -6.76 20.58 7.88
CA ARG A 48 -6.14 19.49 8.62
C ARG A 48 -4.80 19.07 8.00
N VAL A 49 -4.71 19.05 6.67
CA VAL A 49 -3.47 18.76 5.94
C VAL A 49 -2.43 19.85 6.16
N ILE A 50 -2.81 21.12 6.11
CA ILE A 50 -1.89 22.26 6.32
C ILE A 50 -1.35 22.25 7.76
N ASP A 51 -2.20 22.00 8.75
CA ASP A 51 -1.78 21.92 10.16
C ASP A 51 -0.77 20.79 10.39
N ALA A 52 -0.93 19.65 9.69
CA ALA A 52 -0.01 18.53 9.78
C ALA A 52 1.27 18.70 8.93
N LEU A 53 1.27 19.58 7.91
CA LEU A 53 2.46 19.94 7.15
C LEU A 53 3.39 20.86 7.93
N GLU A 54 2.86 21.68 8.84
CA GLU A 54 3.66 22.64 9.61
C GLU A 54 4.79 21.97 10.42
N PRO A 55 4.56 20.94 11.25
CA PRO A 55 5.64 20.25 11.95
C PRO A 55 6.53 19.44 10.99
N ALA A 56 5.96 18.84 9.94
CA ALA A 56 6.67 17.97 9.01
C ALA A 56 7.70 18.71 8.14
N THR A 57 7.51 20.02 7.92
CA THR A 57 8.42 20.86 7.12
C THR A 57 9.56 21.48 7.94
N ARG A 58 9.54 21.42 9.29
CA ARG A 58 10.49 22.11 10.17
C ARG A 58 11.94 21.68 9.98
N HIS A 59 12.17 20.42 9.57
CA HIS A 59 13.50 19.87 9.32
C HIS A 59 14.06 20.22 7.93
N PHE A 60 13.21 20.75 7.04
CA PHE A 60 13.57 21.04 5.65
C PHE A 60 13.59 22.55 5.34
N VAL A 61 13.08 23.38 6.26
CA VAL A 61 12.92 24.82 6.05
C VAL A 61 13.51 25.61 7.23
N ASP A 62 14.38 26.57 6.90
CA ASP A 62 15.00 27.49 7.86
C ASP A 62 13.95 28.24 8.67
N ALA A 63 14.22 28.45 9.97
CA ALA A 63 13.29 29.08 10.90
C ALA A 63 12.77 30.44 10.42
N ALA A 64 13.61 31.23 9.76
CA ALA A 64 13.25 32.54 9.21
C ALA A 64 12.24 32.48 8.04
N ARG A 65 12.19 31.37 7.30
CA ARG A 65 11.33 31.20 6.10
C ARG A 65 10.04 30.44 6.38
N ARG A 66 9.87 29.90 7.59
CA ARG A 66 8.66 29.16 8.02
C ARG A 66 7.39 30.01 8.04
N PRO A 67 7.40 31.28 8.50
CA PRO A 67 6.21 32.13 8.47
C PRO A 67 5.69 32.34 7.05
N ASP A 68 6.59 32.55 6.09
CA ASP A 68 6.24 32.74 4.66
C ASP A 68 5.66 31.47 4.03
N LEU A 69 6.21 30.30 4.37
CA LEU A 69 5.66 29.01 3.94
C LEU A 69 4.22 28.82 4.48
N ALA A 70 4.02 29.06 5.78
CA ALA A 70 2.72 28.93 6.41
C ALA A 70 1.69 29.92 5.80
N ALA A 71 2.10 31.15 5.49
CA ALA A 71 1.26 32.13 4.81
C ALA A 71 0.85 31.68 3.40
N LYS A 72 1.78 31.10 2.61
CA LYS A 72 1.47 30.59 1.28
C LYS A 72 0.56 29.35 1.30
N LEU A 73 0.75 28.43 2.25
CA LEU A 73 -0.15 27.28 2.43
C LEU A 73 -1.56 27.74 2.80
N ARG A 74 -1.70 28.71 3.72
CA ARG A 74 -3.00 29.32 4.06
C ARG A 74 -3.64 30.05 2.88
N ALA A 75 -2.85 30.67 2.01
CA ALA A 75 -3.37 31.28 0.78
C ALA A 75 -3.96 30.26 -0.22
N VAL A 76 -3.40 29.04 -0.30
CA VAL A 76 -3.98 27.93 -1.09
C VAL A 76 -5.35 27.55 -0.53
N MET A 77 -5.48 27.46 0.80
CA MET A 77 -6.76 27.19 1.46
C MET A 77 -7.79 28.29 1.18
N ALA A 78 -7.43 29.56 1.32
CA ALA A 78 -8.33 30.69 1.07
C ALA A 78 -8.82 30.72 -0.40
N LYS A 79 -7.94 30.45 -1.37
CA LYS A 79 -8.30 30.36 -2.80
C LYS A 79 -9.20 29.16 -3.11
N ALA A 80 -8.93 28.01 -2.51
CA ALA A 80 -9.74 26.81 -2.67
C ALA A 80 -11.15 26.98 -2.07
N SER A 81 -11.25 27.66 -0.93
CA SER A 81 -12.53 27.98 -0.27
C SER A 81 -13.34 29.04 -1.03
N ALA A 82 -12.69 30.04 -1.62
CA ALA A 82 -13.36 31.05 -2.45
C ALA A 82 -13.88 30.46 -3.78
N ALA A 83 -13.22 29.44 -4.33
CA ALA A 83 -13.64 28.73 -5.53
C ALA A 83 -14.78 27.71 -5.28
N SER A 84 -15.05 27.35 -4.02
CA SER A 84 -16.10 26.39 -3.62
C SER A 84 -17.38 27.03 -3.08
N ALA A 85 -17.49 28.36 -3.09
CA ALA A 85 -18.71 29.06 -2.66
C ALA A 85 -19.84 28.84 -3.69
N PRO A 86 -21.00 28.27 -3.28
CA PRO A 86 -22.19 28.24 -4.13
C PRO A 86 -22.84 29.63 -4.16
N SER A 87 -23.08 30.13 -5.36
CA SER A 87 -24.15 31.11 -5.61
C SER A 87 -25.49 30.53 -5.15
N LEU A 88 -26.26 31.33 -4.40
CA LEU A 88 -27.54 30.96 -3.77
C LEU A 88 -28.49 30.18 -4.71
N GLY A 89 -29.02 29.07 -4.23
CA GLY A 89 -30.17 28.36 -4.82
C GLY A 89 -30.84 27.45 -3.79
N LEU A 90 -32.14 27.64 -3.60
CA LEU A 90 -33.00 27.13 -2.51
C LEU A 90 -33.37 25.63 -2.60
N ARG A 91 -33.60 25.01 -1.42
CA ARG A 91 -34.34 23.74 -1.11
C ARG A 91 -33.74 22.42 -1.67
N GLU A 92 -33.76 21.26 -1.02
CA GLU A 92 -34.59 20.66 0.06
C GLU A 92 -33.82 19.44 0.69
N PRO A 93 -34.33 18.74 1.75
CA PRO A 93 -33.52 17.95 2.69
C PRO A 93 -33.11 16.55 2.22
N SER A 94 -32.10 16.01 2.90
CA SER A 94 -31.55 14.66 2.74
C SER A 94 -32.59 13.53 2.85
N PRO A 95 -32.49 12.48 2.01
CA PRO A 95 -32.89 11.13 2.35
C PRO A 95 -31.68 10.26 2.79
N PRO A 96 -31.93 9.10 3.41
CA PRO A 96 -31.04 8.49 4.40
C PRO A 96 -29.97 7.57 3.81
N ALA A 97 -29.04 7.18 4.68
CA ALA A 97 -28.00 6.19 4.50
C ALA A 97 -28.38 5.07 3.51
N ALA A 98 -27.69 5.03 2.37
CA ALA A 98 -27.70 3.89 1.48
C ALA A 98 -26.34 3.19 1.61
N ALA A 99 -26.39 1.98 2.15
CA ALA A 99 -25.35 0.98 1.99
C ALA A 99 -24.98 0.86 0.52
N ALA A 100 -23.73 1.18 0.18
CA ALA A 100 -23.18 0.95 -1.15
C ALA A 100 -22.23 -0.24 -1.06
N ALA A 101 -22.70 -1.36 -1.62
CA ALA A 101 -22.07 -2.64 -1.90
C ALA A 101 -20.57 -2.78 -1.56
N THR A 102 -20.24 -3.77 -0.71
CA THR A 102 -18.93 -4.40 -0.67
C THR A 102 -18.52 -4.76 -2.10
N PRO A 103 -17.40 -4.27 -2.65
CA PRO A 103 -16.92 -4.76 -3.93
C PRO A 103 -16.68 -6.26 -3.75
N GLU A 104 -17.22 -7.08 -4.65
CA GLU A 104 -16.83 -8.47 -4.75
C GLU A 104 -15.31 -8.50 -4.85
N ALA A 105 -14.64 -8.91 -3.79
CA ALA A 105 -13.22 -9.02 -3.77
C ALA A 105 -12.87 -10.10 -4.82
N ARG A 106 -12.30 -9.68 -5.95
CA ARG A 106 -11.96 -10.57 -7.06
C ARG A 106 -10.50 -10.98 -6.95
N PRO A 107 -10.15 -12.20 -7.37
CA PRO A 107 -8.75 -12.58 -7.48
C PRO A 107 -7.98 -11.61 -8.36
N THR A 108 -6.78 -11.22 -7.93
CA THR A 108 -5.89 -10.33 -8.69
C THR A 108 -4.52 -10.96 -8.84
N THR A 109 -3.95 -10.92 -10.03
CA THR A 109 -2.66 -11.55 -10.33
C THR A 109 -1.62 -10.50 -10.68
N TYR A 110 -0.43 -10.65 -10.12
CA TYR A 110 0.72 -9.79 -10.33
C TYR A 110 1.83 -10.60 -10.98
N LEU A 111 2.38 -10.07 -12.07
CA LEU A 111 3.63 -10.58 -12.64
C LEU A 111 4.79 -10.05 -11.79
N VAL A 112 5.72 -10.92 -11.41
CA VAL A 112 6.89 -10.58 -10.60
C VAL A 112 8.15 -10.89 -11.37
N ARG A 113 8.86 -9.87 -11.82
CA ARG A 113 10.18 -10.01 -12.48
C ARG A 113 11.25 -9.12 -11.87
N THR A 114 10.83 -8.08 -11.17
CA THR A 114 11.71 -7.06 -10.58
C THR A 114 11.33 -6.78 -9.12
N GLU A 115 12.24 -6.15 -8.38
CA GLU A 115 11.98 -5.70 -7.01
C GLU A 115 10.82 -4.69 -6.93
N ALA A 116 10.59 -3.91 -7.99
CA ALA A 116 9.46 -3.00 -8.08
C ALA A 116 8.12 -3.77 -8.13
N ASP A 117 8.06 -4.85 -8.91
CA ASP A 117 6.90 -5.72 -8.99
C ASP A 117 6.64 -6.41 -7.64
N ALA A 118 7.70 -6.88 -6.98
CA ALA A 118 7.62 -7.48 -5.66
C ALA A 118 7.04 -6.50 -4.62
N SER A 119 7.50 -5.25 -4.63
CA SER A 119 6.96 -4.19 -3.76
C SER A 119 5.48 -3.90 -4.07
N HIS A 120 5.11 -3.86 -5.34
CA HIS A 120 3.71 -3.64 -5.77
C HIS A 120 2.79 -4.78 -5.34
N ALA A 121 3.20 -6.04 -5.54
CA ALA A 121 2.46 -7.23 -5.09
C ALA A 121 2.27 -7.22 -3.57
N ARG A 122 3.32 -6.88 -2.81
CA ARG A 122 3.26 -6.75 -1.34
C ARG A 122 2.27 -5.69 -0.87
N LEU A 123 2.35 -4.48 -1.43
CA LEU A 123 1.46 -3.38 -1.05
C LEU A 123 -0.01 -3.73 -1.39
N SER A 124 -0.24 -4.35 -2.54
CA SER A 124 -1.56 -4.83 -2.94
C SER A 124 -2.11 -5.92 -2.02
N ALA A 125 -1.26 -6.87 -1.60
CA ALA A 125 -1.66 -7.93 -0.67
C ALA A 125 -2.06 -7.37 0.69
N ARG A 126 -1.32 -6.37 1.18
CA ARG A 126 -1.67 -5.66 2.41
C ARG A 126 -3.00 -4.90 2.28
N ALA A 127 -3.16 -4.14 1.19
CA ALA A 127 -4.38 -3.38 0.95
C ALA A 127 -5.61 -4.29 0.81
N MET A 128 -5.48 -5.44 0.13
CA MET A 128 -6.55 -6.42 0.02
C MET A 128 -6.91 -7.06 1.37
N CYS A 129 -5.91 -7.39 2.18
CA CYS A 129 -6.14 -7.88 3.55
C CYS A 129 -6.93 -6.86 4.38
N GLU A 130 -6.54 -5.58 4.34
CA GLU A 130 -7.22 -4.50 5.05
C GLU A 130 -8.66 -4.31 4.53
N ALA A 131 -8.87 -4.39 3.21
CA ALA A 131 -10.20 -4.29 2.59
C ALA A 131 -11.14 -5.45 2.96
N LEU A 132 -10.60 -6.63 3.25
CA LEU A 132 -11.38 -7.78 3.75
C LEU A 132 -11.73 -7.68 5.24
N GLY A 133 -11.17 -6.70 5.95
CA GLY A 133 -11.35 -6.48 7.39
C GLY A 133 -10.24 -7.08 8.26
N GLY A 134 -9.11 -7.49 7.66
CA GLY A 134 -7.94 -7.95 8.40
C GLY A 134 -7.32 -6.84 9.25
N ARG A 135 -6.69 -7.22 10.37
CA ARG A 135 -6.04 -6.26 11.29
C ARG A 135 -4.54 -6.19 10.99
N GLY A 136 -3.87 -5.25 11.66
CA GLY A 136 -2.46 -4.93 11.38
C GLY A 136 -1.52 -6.14 11.45
N TYR A 137 -1.77 -7.08 12.36
CA TYR A 137 -0.98 -8.30 12.47
C TYR A 137 -1.22 -9.25 11.29
N GLU A 138 -2.47 -9.59 10.96
CA GLU A 138 -2.80 -10.48 9.83
C GLU A 138 -2.27 -9.90 8.51
N CYS A 139 -2.45 -8.60 8.28
CA CYS A 139 -2.00 -7.96 7.05
C CYS A 139 -0.47 -7.83 6.97
N GLN A 140 0.22 -7.74 8.11
CA GLN A 140 1.68 -7.85 8.15
C GLN A 140 2.15 -9.27 7.80
N LYS A 141 1.47 -10.33 8.31
CA LYS A 141 1.78 -11.74 7.96
C LYS A 141 1.74 -11.94 6.44
N VAL A 142 0.65 -11.51 5.82
CA VAL A 142 0.46 -11.57 4.36
C VAL A 142 1.56 -10.81 3.62
N ALA A 143 1.79 -9.54 3.97
CA ALA A 143 2.76 -8.69 3.26
C ALA A 143 4.18 -9.26 3.34
N THR A 144 4.59 -9.73 4.52
CA THR A 144 5.88 -10.39 4.71
C THR A 144 5.98 -11.66 3.87
N ALA A 145 4.97 -12.52 3.90
CA ALA A 145 4.96 -13.76 3.13
C ALA A 145 5.05 -13.53 1.61
N VAL A 146 4.26 -12.58 1.08
CA VAL A 146 4.33 -12.18 -0.34
C VAL A 146 5.71 -11.67 -0.73
N SER A 147 6.37 -10.91 0.15
CA SER A 147 7.73 -10.39 -0.11
C SER A 147 8.76 -11.52 -0.25
N GLU A 148 8.66 -12.53 0.61
CA GLU A 148 9.58 -13.67 0.59
C GLU A 148 9.34 -14.53 -0.66
N LEU A 149 8.09 -14.77 -1.06
CA LEU A 149 7.78 -15.52 -2.28
C LEU A 149 8.22 -14.77 -3.55
N ALA A 150 7.93 -13.47 -3.64
CA ALA A 150 8.35 -12.65 -4.77
C ALA A 150 9.88 -12.64 -4.93
N ARG A 151 10.61 -12.48 -3.83
CA ARG A 151 12.08 -12.52 -3.85
C ARG A 151 12.60 -13.89 -4.28
N ASN A 152 11.97 -14.98 -3.84
CA ASN A 152 12.35 -16.33 -4.25
C ASN A 152 12.16 -16.53 -5.76
N GLN A 153 11.04 -16.07 -6.31
CA GLN A 153 10.77 -16.12 -7.75
C GLN A 153 11.84 -15.39 -8.56
N ILE A 154 12.18 -14.15 -8.17
CA ILE A 154 13.21 -13.34 -8.83
C ILE A 154 14.58 -14.02 -8.73
N SER A 155 14.96 -14.46 -7.53
CA SER A 155 16.32 -14.92 -7.24
C SER A 155 16.62 -16.32 -7.77
N TYR A 156 15.62 -17.20 -7.85
CA TYR A 156 15.82 -18.63 -8.13
C TYR A 156 15.10 -19.12 -9.39
N ALA A 157 14.12 -18.39 -9.90
CA ALA A 157 13.29 -18.81 -11.04
C ALA A 157 13.21 -17.81 -12.19
N GLY A 158 13.86 -16.63 -12.09
CA GLY A 158 13.79 -15.58 -13.11
C GLY A 158 12.46 -14.82 -13.14
N GLY A 159 11.65 -14.98 -12.09
CA GLY A 159 10.33 -14.38 -11.95
C GLY A 159 9.21 -15.41 -11.83
N GLY A 160 7.98 -14.92 -11.76
CA GLY A 160 6.78 -15.73 -11.56
C GLY A 160 5.52 -14.89 -11.48
N THR A 161 4.45 -15.47 -10.95
CA THR A 161 3.19 -14.79 -10.69
C THR A 161 2.81 -14.93 -9.23
N ILE A 162 2.11 -13.92 -8.70
CA ILE A 162 1.47 -13.96 -7.38
C ILE A 162 0.01 -13.60 -7.58
N GLN A 163 -0.88 -14.53 -7.23
CA GLN A 163 -2.31 -14.35 -7.22
C GLN A 163 -2.81 -14.14 -5.79
N LEU A 164 -3.56 -13.07 -5.58
CA LEU A 164 -4.25 -12.76 -4.33
C LEU A 164 -5.71 -13.16 -4.49
N ILE A 165 -6.18 -14.06 -3.64
CA ILE A 165 -7.50 -14.70 -3.71
C ILE A 165 -8.26 -14.39 -2.41
N PRO A 166 -9.10 -13.35 -2.42
CA PRO A 166 -9.93 -13.02 -1.27
C PRO A 166 -11.04 -14.07 -1.10
N VAL A 167 -11.25 -14.55 0.13
CA VAL A 167 -12.32 -15.49 0.46
C VAL A 167 -13.12 -14.91 1.61
N GLN A 168 -14.45 -14.82 1.47
CA GLN A 168 -15.34 -14.21 2.47
C GLN A 168 -16.22 -15.22 3.21
N SER A 169 -16.35 -16.44 2.68
CA SER A 169 -17.21 -17.51 3.21
C SER A 169 -16.56 -18.88 2.99
N PRO A 170 -16.68 -19.84 3.93
CA PRO A 170 -17.37 -19.75 5.23
C PRO A 170 -16.60 -18.91 6.27
N ARG A 171 -15.34 -18.57 5.97
CA ARG A 171 -14.48 -17.75 6.82
C ARG A 171 -13.75 -16.72 5.98
N LYS A 172 -13.61 -15.50 6.51
CA LYS A 172 -12.80 -14.45 5.89
C LYS A 172 -11.32 -14.85 5.96
N LEU A 173 -10.70 -14.95 4.79
CA LEU A 173 -9.27 -15.21 4.66
C LEU A 173 -8.74 -14.57 3.38
N LEU A 174 -7.44 -14.32 3.36
CA LEU A 174 -6.72 -14.04 2.14
C LEU A 174 -5.86 -15.25 1.79
N ARG A 175 -6.17 -15.88 0.66
CA ARG A 175 -5.35 -16.92 0.07
C ARG A 175 -4.38 -16.28 -0.93
N VAL A 176 -3.14 -16.74 -0.94
CA VAL A 176 -2.12 -16.27 -1.88
C VAL A 176 -1.52 -17.49 -2.56
N ARG A 177 -1.46 -17.45 -3.89
CA ARG A 177 -0.83 -18.48 -4.73
C ARG A 177 0.31 -17.87 -5.52
N ALA A 178 1.52 -18.35 -5.31
CA ALA A 178 2.71 -17.97 -6.04
C ALA A 178 3.14 -19.11 -6.97
N GLU A 179 3.43 -18.81 -8.23
CA GLU A 179 3.87 -19.80 -9.22
C GLU A 179 5.08 -19.31 -10.00
N ASP A 180 6.03 -20.18 -10.22
CA ASP A 180 7.16 -19.95 -11.11
C ASP A 180 7.44 -21.19 -11.98
N GLN A 181 8.27 -20.99 -13.00
CA GLN A 181 8.73 -22.05 -13.91
C GLN A 181 10.24 -22.30 -13.73
N GLY A 182 10.72 -22.13 -12.49
CA GLY A 182 12.12 -22.37 -12.15
C GLY A 182 12.47 -23.85 -12.09
N ARG A 183 13.69 -24.16 -11.65
CA ARG A 183 14.18 -25.54 -11.49
C ARG A 183 13.56 -26.34 -10.34
N GLY A 184 12.61 -25.75 -9.61
CA GLY A 184 12.08 -26.29 -8.36
C GLY A 184 13.03 -26.19 -7.16
N ILE A 185 12.63 -26.82 -6.06
CA ILE A 185 13.34 -26.88 -4.77
C ILE A 185 13.78 -28.33 -4.52
N PRO A 186 15.07 -28.67 -4.70
CA PRO A 186 15.55 -30.07 -4.68
C PRO A 186 15.37 -30.80 -3.34
N GLU A 187 15.65 -30.14 -2.22
CA GLU A 187 15.57 -30.73 -0.86
C GLU A 187 14.51 -29.99 -0.04
N LEU A 188 13.25 -30.04 -0.49
CA LEU A 188 12.14 -29.29 0.12
C LEU A 188 12.00 -29.56 1.64
N ASP A 189 12.07 -30.82 2.07
CA ASP A 189 11.96 -31.19 3.49
C ASP A 189 13.07 -30.57 4.34
N ARG A 190 14.27 -30.45 3.77
CA ARG A 190 15.40 -29.80 4.43
C ARG A 190 15.18 -28.28 4.56
N VAL A 191 14.59 -27.66 3.55
CA VAL A 191 14.20 -26.23 3.59
C VAL A 191 13.12 -26.00 4.65
N LEU A 192 12.11 -26.87 4.72
CA LEU A 192 11.00 -26.75 5.67
C LEU A 192 11.35 -27.19 7.10
N SER A 193 12.39 -28.00 7.30
CA SER A 193 12.92 -28.34 8.63
C SER A 193 13.75 -27.22 9.26
N GLY A 194 14.16 -26.21 8.47
CA GLY A 194 14.95 -25.08 8.95
C GLY A 194 16.45 -25.37 9.11
N THR A 195 16.89 -26.55 8.68
CA THR A 195 18.32 -26.93 8.64
C THR A 195 19.04 -26.31 7.45
N TYR A 196 18.30 -25.76 6.49
CA TYR A 196 18.82 -24.96 5.39
C TYR A 196 18.87 -23.46 5.75
N ARG A 197 20.05 -22.85 5.64
CA ARG A 197 20.21 -21.38 5.67
C ARG A 197 20.37 -20.86 4.25
N SER A 198 19.56 -19.89 3.86
CA SER A 198 19.73 -19.23 2.56
C SER A 198 21.08 -18.51 2.51
N LYS A 199 21.71 -18.49 1.32
CA LYS A 199 23.02 -17.84 1.13
C LYS A 199 23.01 -16.34 1.40
N THR A 200 21.84 -15.71 1.36
CA THR A 200 21.69 -14.26 1.54
C THR A 200 21.36 -13.86 2.98
N GLY A 201 20.86 -14.76 3.84
CA GLY A 201 20.60 -14.50 5.26
C GLY A 201 19.57 -13.39 5.59
N MET A 202 19.02 -12.70 4.58
CA MET A 202 18.23 -11.47 4.71
C MET A 202 16.71 -11.69 4.80
N GLY A 203 16.24 -12.92 4.99
CA GLY A 203 14.81 -13.24 4.93
C GLY A 203 14.40 -14.44 5.77
N LEU A 204 13.10 -14.48 6.09
CA LEU A 204 12.39 -15.57 6.77
C LEU A 204 12.36 -16.86 5.93
N GLY A 205 12.50 -16.71 4.60
CA GLY A 205 12.50 -17.82 3.64
C GLY A 205 11.15 -18.54 3.57
N LEU A 206 11.13 -19.65 2.82
CA LEU A 206 9.91 -20.45 2.64
C LEU A 206 9.38 -21.02 3.96
N LEU A 207 10.26 -21.36 4.91
CA LEU A 207 9.86 -21.79 6.25
C LEU A 207 9.16 -20.66 7.02
N GLY A 208 9.63 -19.43 6.90
CA GLY A 208 8.95 -18.31 7.56
C GLY A 208 7.60 -17.98 6.93
N VAL A 209 7.44 -18.17 5.61
CA VAL A 209 6.10 -18.12 4.97
C VAL A 209 5.17 -19.16 5.62
N LYS A 210 5.64 -20.42 5.76
CA LYS A 210 4.88 -21.48 6.43
C LYS A 210 4.53 -21.14 7.89
N ARG A 211 5.41 -20.47 8.63
CA ARG A 211 5.17 -20.05 10.03
C ARG A 211 4.15 -18.92 10.17
N LEU A 212 4.05 -18.05 9.17
CA LEU A 212 3.11 -16.92 9.17
C LEU A 212 1.69 -17.33 8.73
N ALA A 213 1.59 -18.42 7.99
CA ALA A 213 0.34 -18.88 7.41
C ALA A 213 -0.47 -19.75 8.37
N ASP A 214 -1.79 -19.70 8.23
CA ASP A 214 -2.74 -20.59 8.92
C ASP A 214 -2.87 -21.92 8.15
N LYS A 215 -2.73 -21.88 6.82
CA LYS A 215 -2.50 -23.06 5.96
C LYS A 215 -1.41 -22.79 4.95
N PHE A 216 -0.65 -23.82 4.60
CA PHE A 216 0.48 -23.72 3.68
C PHE A 216 0.65 -25.02 2.91
N GLU A 217 0.73 -24.90 1.58
CA GLU A 217 0.97 -25.98 0.64
C GLU A 217 2.07 -25.55 -0.33
N VAL A 218 2.90 -26.51 -0.73
CA VAL A 218 3.96 -26.29 -1.70
C VAL A 218 4.13 -27.52 -2.57
N ASN A 219 4.06 -27.29 -3.88
CA ASN A 219 4.34 -28.28 -4.91
C ASN A 219 5.53 -27.79 -5.72
N THR A 220 6.56 -28.62 -5.86
CA THR A 220 7.80 -28.19 -6.51
C THR A 220 8.42 -29.34 -7.29
N GLY A 221 9.04 -29.04 -8.42
CA GLY A 221 9.70 -30.01 -9.27
C GLY A 221 10.34 -29.36 -10.49
N ILE A 222 10.67 -30.18 -11.49
CA ILE A 222 11.33 -29.73 -12.72
C ILE A 222 10.51 -28.71 -13.54
N ALA A 223 9.19 -28.67 -13.32
CA ALA A 223 8.28 -27.76 -14.01
C ALA A 223 8.11 -26.40 -13.30
N GLY A 224 8.74 -26.20 -12.14
CA GLY A 224 8.59 -24.99 -11.35
C GLY A 224 8.20 -25.24 -9.90
N THR A 225 7.89 -24.14 -9.21
CA THR A 225 7.37 -24.16 -7.84
C THR A 225 6.04 -23.44 -7.77
N GLN A 226 5.09 -24.06 -7.09
CA GLN A 226 3.83 -23.47 -6.67
C GLN A 226 3.77 -23.47 -5.15
N VAL A 227 3.48 -22.32 -4.57
CA VAL A 227 3.25 -22.16 -3.13
C VAL A 227 1.88 -21.54 -2.94
N GLU A 228 1.04 -22.16 -2.12
CA GLU A 228 -0.22 -21.60 -1.70
C GLU A 228 -0.24 -21.44 -0.18
N PHE A 229 -0.71 -20.30 0.31
CA PHE A 229 -0.93 -20.11 1.73
C PHE A 229 -2.21 -19.32 2.02
N GLU A 230 -2.78 -19.56 3.20
CA GLU A 230 -3.95 -18.84 3.70
C GLU A 230 -3.59 -18.08 4.98
N VAL A 231 -4.08 -16.84 5.08
CA VAL A 231 -4.11 -16.08 6.33
C VAL A 231 -5.56 -15.78 6.67
N TRP A 232 -5.99 -16.22 7.84
CA TRP A 232 -7.32 -15.93 8.36
C TRP A 232 -7.40 -14.50 8.89
N LEU A 233 -8.54 -13.85 8.69
CA LEU A 233 -8.78 -12.44 9.02
C LEU A 233 -9.76 -12.28 10.19
#